data_AF-A0A178MXT5-F1
#
_entry.id   AF-A0A178MXT5-F1
#
_cell.length_a   1.000
_cell.length_b   1.000
_cell.length_c   1.000
_cell.angle_alpha   90.00
_cell.angle_beta   90.00
_cell.angle_gamma   90.00
#
_symmetry.space_group_name_H-M   'P 1'
#
loop_
_entity.id
_entity.type
_entity.pdbx_description
1 polymer ?
#
loop_
_entity_poly.entity_id
_entity_poly.type
_entity_poly.pdbx_seq_one_letter_code
_entity_poly.pdbx_strand_id
1 'polypeptide(L)'
;MIVDIDLSPLTVMVIDDSRYARSFMKSALQSFGVRTILEAGDGPTALQILADNKVDLMLVDHDMDPMDGVMLTRFIREGHVPSCKTTPIIMVSGFAEMEKVMDARNAGVNEFLVKPVSADSMFRRIRNALINPRPFVDVASYTGPCRRSVERDMPDGGNRRRNPPLPKPPPLIALPPGVAQQTIRQAVAQGQSAAPGASEKTSRRRFAAGEVIFSEGEAGNEAYVIESGRVIIFKDVDGQKVALGELGASGVFGEMALIDDEPRMASAEAAAPTVCLVLPKATLKAQLNRTPDLVILVVETLLHDIRKMGRELVEARARLKHKRGG
;
A
#
# COMPACT_ATOMS: atom_id res chain seq x y z
N MET A 1 -23.64 27.06 2.90
CA MET A 1 -24.58 26.04 2.37
C MET A 1 -23.76 25.00 1.64
N ILE A 2 -23.69 23.77 2.17
CA ILE A 2 -23.13 22.64 1.45
C ILE A 2 -24.25 22.17 0.51
N VAL A 3 -24.04 22.28 -0.80
CA VAL A 3 -24.94 21.67 -1.78
C VAL A 3 -24.70 20.16 -1.68
N ASP A 4 -25.69 19.42 -1.20
CA ASP A 4 -25.68 17.96 -1.31
C ASP A 4 -25.88 17.59 -2.78
N ILE A 5 -24.88 16.94 -3.37
CA ILE A 5 -25.01 16.37 -4.71
C ILE A 5 -25.69 15.02 -4.58
N ASP A 6 -26.76 14.80 -5.33
CA ASP A 6 -27.29 13.46 -5.54
C ASP A 6 -26.35 12.66 -6.46
N LEU A 7 -25.64 11.68 -5.89
CA LEU A 7 -24.73 10.80 -6.64
C LEU A 7 -25.42 9.55 -7.18
N SER A 8 -26.71 9.36 -6.90
CA SER A 8 -27.47 8.18 -7.35
C SER A 8 -27.58 7.97 -8.86
N PRO A 9 -27.61 9.01 -9.74
CA PRO A 9 -27.69 8.80 -11.18
C PRO A 9 -26.34 8.46 -11.82
N LEU A 10 -25.24 8.57 -11.08
CA LEU A 10 -23.90 8.38 -11.62
C LEU A 10 -23.57 6.90 -11.81
N THR A 11 -22.95 6.60 -12.94
CA THR A 11 -22.24 5.34 -13.16
C THR A 11 -20.76 5.56 -12.83
N VAL A 12 -20.29 4.92 -11.76
CA VAL A 12 -18.90 5.01 -11.32
C VAL A 12 -18.18 3.70 -11.62
N MET A 13 -16.95 3.79 -12.12
CA MET A 13 -16.10 2.61 -12.31
C MET A 13 -14.97 2.59 -11.30
N VAL A 14 -14.72 1.43 -10.71
CA VAL A 14 -13.61 1.18 -9.79
C VAL A 14 -12.65 0.18 -10.44
N ILE A 15 -11.38 0.56 -10.57
CA ILE A 15 -10.34 -0.22 -11.23
C ILE A 15 -9.17 -0.33 -10.26
N ASP A 16 -8.96 -1.51 -9.71
CA ASP A 16 -7.92 -1.81 -8.71
C ASP A 16 -7.70 -3.32 -8.74
N ASP A 17 -6.48 -3.84 -8.62
CA ASP A 17 -6.19 -5.28 -8.68
C ASP A 17 -6.59 -6.01 -7.39
N SER A 18 -6.58 -5.31 -6.25
CA SER A 18 -7.04 -5.81 -4.97
C SER A 18 -8.56 -5.87 -4.91
N ARG A 19 -9.09 -7.09 -4.82
CA ARG A 19 -10.52 -7.33 -4.61
C ARG A 19 -11.05 -6.65 -3.34
N TYR A 20 -10.22 -6.53 -2.31
CA TYR A 20 -10.58 -5.86 -1.06
C TYR A 20 -10.71 -4.36 -1.25
N ALA A 21 -9.76 -3.74 -1.95
CA ALA A 21 -9.82 -2.31 -2.25
C ALA A 21 -11.04 -1.97 -3.12
N ARG A 22 -11.33 -2.80 -4.13
CA ARG A 22 -12.57 -2.68 -4.92
C ARG A 22 -13.82 -2.77 -4.04
N SER A 23 -13.91 -3.79 -3.18
CA SER A 23 -15.05 -3.99 -2.27
C SER A 23 -15.27 -2.82 -1.32
N PHE A 24 -14.18 -2.26 -0.78
CA PHE A 24 -14.24 -1.10 0.09
C PHE A 24 -14.69 0.16 -0.65
N MET A 25 -14.06 0.48 -1.78
CA MET A 25 -14.43 1.65 -2.58
C MET A 25 -15.88 1.55 -3.03
N LYS A 26 -16.32 0.36 -3.45
CA LYS A 26 -17.73 0.09 -3.77
C LYS A 26 -18.65 0.36 -2.57
N SER A 27 -18.34 -0.20 -1.40
CA SER A 27 -19.15 -0.03 -0.19
C SER A 27 -19.26 1.44 0.21
N ALA A 28 -18.15 2.18 0.14
CA ALA A 28 -18.12 3.61 0.42
C ALA A 28 -18.91 4.43 -0.61
N LEU A 29 -18.78 4.13 -1.91
CA LEU A 29 -19.59 4.76 -2.97
C LEU A 29 -21.09 4.50 -2.77
N GLN A 30 -21.48 3.27 -2.42
CA GLN A 30 -22.87 2.91 -2.11
C GLN A 30 -23.39 3.70 -0.90
N SER A 31 -22.57 3.87 0.14
CA SER A 31 -22.92 4.69 1.31
C SER A 31 -23.15 6.17 0.97
N PHE A 32 -22.57 6.66 -0.14
CA PHE A 32 -22.79 8.02 -0.64
C PHE A 32 -23.97 8.11 -1.61
N GLY A 33 -24.68 6.99 -1.84
CA GLY A 33 -25.88 6.94 -2.66
C GLY A 33 -25.65 6.53 -4.12
N VAL A 34 -24.41 6.21 -4.54
CA VAL A 34 -24.13 5.73 -5.90
C VAL A 34 -24.77 4.34 -6.10
N ARG A 35 -25.58 4.19 -7.15
CA ARG A 35 -26.33 2.95 -7.42
C ARG A 35 -25.65 2.05 -8.44
N THR A 36 -24.99 2.63 -9.43
CA THR A 36 -24.38 1.89 -10.53
C THR A 36 -22.87 1.94 -10.41
N ILE A 37 -22.28 0.81 -10.03
CA ILE A 37 -20.83 0.68 -9.85
C ILE A 37 -20.32 -0.47 -10.71
N LEU A 38 -19.43 -0.16 -11.63
CA LEU A 38 -18.71 -1.13 -12.46
C LEU A 38 -17.34 -1.40 -11.84
N GLU A 39 -16.84 -2.63 -11.95
CA GLU A 39 -15.59 -3.05 -11.32
C GLU A 39 -14.68 -3.76 -12.34
N ALA A 40 -13.39 -3.46 -12.30
CA ALA A 40 -12.36 -4.17 -13.07
C ALA A 40 -11.12 -4.42 -12.21
N GLY A 41 -10.46 -5.56 -12.41
CA GLY A 41 -9.22 -5.91 -11.71
C GLY A 41 -7.95 -5.37 -12.36
N ASP A 42 -8.03 -4.90 -13.60
CA ASP A 42 -6.87 -4.52 -14.40
C ASP A 42 -7.29 -3.61 -15.57
N GLY A 43 -6.30 -2.99 -16.22
CA GLY A 43 -6.52 -2.09 -17.36
C GLY A 43 -7.23 -2.72 -18.56
N PRO A 44 -6.77 -3.87 -19.11
CA PRO A 44 -7.45 -4.54 -20.22
C PRO A 44 -8.93 -4.87 -19.94
N THR A 45 -9.23 -5.43 -18.78
CA THR A 45 -10.61 -5.71 -18.35
C THR A 45 -11.42 -4.42 -18.23
N ALA A 46 -10.80 -3.35 -17.72
CA ALA A 46 -11.45 -2.06 -17.65
C ALA A 46 -11.82 -1.50 -19.03
N LEU A 47 -10.90 -1.57 -20.00
CA LEU A 47 -11.13 -1.12 -21.37
C LEU A 47 -12.26 -1.90 -22.06
N GLN A 48 -12.36 -3.21 -21.83
CA GLN A 48 -13.47 -4.02 -22.36
C GLN A 48 -14.82 -3.54 -21.80
N ILE A 49 -14.90 -3.30 -20.49
CA ILE A 49 -16.13 -2.78 -19.87
C ILE A 49 -16.47 -1.38 -20.41
N LEU A 50 -15.47 -0.51 -20.58
CA LEU A 50 -15.66 0.86 -21.06
C LEU A 50 -16.05 0.95 -22.55
N ALA A 51 -15.80 -0.10 -23.34
CA ALA A 51 -16.22 -0.14 -24.73
C ALA A 51 -17.75 -0.12 -24.87
N ASP A 52 -18.45 -0.81 -23.97
CA ASP A 52 -19.91 -0.98 -24.03
C ASP A 52 -20.66 -0.11 -23.02
N ASN A 53 -19.95 0.50 -22.06
CA ASN A 53 -20.57 1.23 -20.96
C ASN A 53 -20.08 2.68 -20.90
N LYS A 54 -21.01 3.62 -20.74
CA LYS A 54 -20.68 5.01 -20.42
C LYS A 54 -20.48 5.15 -18.91
N VAL A 55 -19.37 5.75 -18.52
CA VAL A 55 -19.00 5.99 -17.13
C VAL A 55 -18.83 7.48 -16.88
N ASP A 56 -19.37 7.96 -15.77
CA ASP A 56 -19.35 9.38 -15.38
C ASP A 56 -18.14 9.74 -14.51
N LEU A 57 -17.53 8.74 -13.88
CA LEU A 57 -16.36 8.89 -13.01
C LEU A 57 -15.58 7.57 -12.88
N MET A 58 -14.26 7.65 -12.87
CA MET A 58 -13.39 6.49 -12.64
C MET A 58 -12.52 6.70 -11.41
N LEU A 59 -12.48 5.69 -10.52
CA LEU A 59 -11.47 5.52 -9.49
C LEU A 59 -10.48 4.47 -9.99
N VAL A 60 -9.21 4.86 -10.16
CA VAL A 60 -8.19 4.02 -10.81
C VAL A 60 -7.00 3.87 -9.88
N ASP A 61 -6.61 2.64 -9.57
CA ASP A 61 -5.38 2.38 -8.85
C ASP A 61 -4.16 2.68 -9.73
N HIS A 62 -3.10 3.17 -9.09
CA HIS A 62 -1.87 3.52 -9.77
C HIS A 62 -1.08 2.28 -10.17
N ASP A 63 -0.86 1.37 -9.23
CA ASP A 63 -0.01 0.20 -9.37
C ASP A 63 -0.89 -1.02 -9.73
N MET A 64 -0.98 -1.38 -11.01
CA MET A 64 -1.75 -2.54 -11.48
C MET A 64 -1.03 -3.25 -12.62
N ASP A 65 -1.24 -4.56 -12.76
CA ASP A 65 -0.74 -5.39 -13.86
C ASP A 65 -1.89 -5.98 -14.70
N PRO A 66 -1.69 -6.23 -16.01
CA PRO A 66 -0.48 -5.96 -16.80
C PRO A 66 -0.38 -4.50 -17.29
N MET A 67 -1.35 -3.65 -16.96
CA MET A 67 -1.41 -2.25 -17.36
C MET A 67 -1.69 -1.38 -16.14
N ASP A 68 -0.72 -0.51 -15.82
CA ASP A 68 -0.83 0.45 -14.72
C ASP A 68 -1.86 1.56 -15.00
N GLY A 69 -2.24 2.27 -13.93
CA GLY A 69 -3.26 3.31 -14.03
C GLY A 69 -2.85 4.50 -14.92
N VAL A 70 -1.56 4.78 -15.04
CA VAL A 70 -1.03 5.90 -15.85
C VAL A 70 -1.15 5.56 -17.34
N MET A 71 -0.77 4.35 -17.72
CA MET A 71 -0.93 3.80 -19.07
C MET A 71 -2.39 3.76 -19.48
N LEU A 72 -3.27 3.24 -18.60
CA LEU A 72 -4.72 3.23 -18.84
C LEU A 72 -5.26 4.65 -19.06
N THR A 73 -4.85 5.59 -18.21
CA THR A 73 -5.28 6.99 -18.31
C THR A 73 -4.85 7.61 -19.66
N ARG A 74 -3.59 7.41 -20.07
CA ARG A 74 -3.11 7.89 -21.39
C ARG A 74 -3.93 7.30 -22.52
N PHE A 75 -4.17 5.99 -22.49
CA PHE A 75 -4.93 5.27 -23.51
C PHE A 75 -6.34 5.85 -23.68
N ILE A 76 -7.04 6.14 -22.56
CA ILE A 76 -8.35 6.79 -22.56
C ILE A 76 -8.28 8.22 -23.12
N ARG A 77 -7.28 9.01 -22.69
CA ARG A 77 -7.12 10.42 -23.09
C ARG A 77 -6.73 10.58 -24.56
N GLU A 78 -5.99 9.62 -25.12
CA GLU A 78 -5.68 9.53 -26.55
C GLU A 78 -6.92 9.23 -27.41
N GLY A 79 -8.06 8.89 -26.78
CA GLY A 79 -9.34 8.73 -27.47
C GLY A 79 -9.61 7.31 -27.96
N HIS A 80 -8.84 6.31 -27.52
CA HIS A 80 -9.14 4.90 -27.81
C HIS A 80 -10.46 4.43 -27.21
N VAL A 81 -10.96 5.16 -26.19
CA VAL A 81 -12.33 5.04 -25.67
C VAL A 81 -13.02 6.41 -25.81
N PRO A 82 -13.61 6.74 -26.97
CA PRO A 82 -14.11 8.08 -27.27
C PRO A 82 -15.15 8.59 -26.25
N SER A 83 -16.02 7.70 -25.78
CA SER A 83 -17.06 8.00 -24.78
C SER A 83 -16.50 8.47 -23.44
N CYS A 84 -15.25 8.12 -23.14
CA CYS A 84 -14.61 8.36 -21.85
C CYS A 84 -13.44 9.35 -21.92
N LYS A 85 -13.15 9.91 -23.10
CA LYS A 85 -11.99 10.79 -23.35
C LYS A 85 -11.89 11.93 -22.34
N THR A 86 -13.02 12.48 -21.90
CA THR A 86 -13.10 13.59 -20.93
C THR A 86 -13.62 13.17 -19.56
N THR A 87 -13.96 11.89 -19.36
CA THR A 87 -14.48 11.38 -18.09
C THR A 87 -13.49 11.66 -16.96
N PRO A 88 -13.95 12.21 -15.82
CA PRO A 88 -13.09 12.43 -14.66
C PRO A 88 -12.45 11.14 -14.16
N ILE A 89 -11.12 11.16 -14.03
CA ILE A 89 -10.32 10.06 -13.48
C ILE A 89 -9.69 10.55 -12.16
N ILE A 90 -9.98 9.84 -11.07
CA ILE A 90 -9.33 10.03 -9.78
C ILE A 90 -8.35 8.87 -9.60
N MET A 91 -7.07 9.20 -9.57
CA MET A 91 -6.02 8.20 -9.33
C MET A 91 -5.90 7.93 -7.84
N VAL A 92 -5.90 6.67 -7.46
CA VAL A 92 -5.65 6.19 -6.10
C VAL A 92 -4.22 5.65 -6.06
N SER A 93 -3.36 6.13 -5.17
CA SER A 93 -1.94 5.75 -5.15
C SER A 93 -1.39 5.61 -3.73
N GLY A 94 -0.52 4.62 -3.50
CA GLY A 94 0.24 4.45 -2.26
C GLY A 94 1.40 5.45 -2.06
N PHE A 95 1.78 6.21 -3.09
CA PHE A 95 3.01 7.02 -3.07
C PHE A 95 2.74 8.50 -3.31
N ALA A 96 3.22 9.35 -2.39
CA ALA A 96 3.21 10.80 -2.52
C ALA A 96 4.51 11.35 -3.14
N GLU A 97 5.23 10.54 -3.93
CA GLU A 97 6.45 10.99 -4.59
C GLU A 97 6.14 11.98 -5.71
N MET A 98 6.85 13.11 -5.71
CA MET A 98 6.57 14.22 -6.64
C MET A 98 6.66 13.79 -8.11
N GLU A 99 7.56 12.87 -8.46
CA GLU A 99 7.74 12.35 -9.81
C GLU A 99 6.52 11.55 -10.31
N LYS A 100 6.05 10.58 -9.52
CA LYS A 100 4.85 9.78 -9.83
C LYS A 100 3.59 10.65 -9.91
N VAL A 101 3.48 11.67 -9.05
CA VAL A 101 2.40 12.67 -9.13
C VAL A 101 2.48 13.50 -10.41
N MET A 102 3.69 13.89 -10.84
CA MET A 102 3.88 14.61 -12.10
C MET A 102 3.51 13.75 -13.31
N ASP A 103 3.89 12.48 -13.34
CA ASP A 103 3.59 11.58 -14.46
C ASP A 103 2.11 11.31 -14.61
N ALA A 104 1.41 11.01 -13.52
CA ALA A 104 -0.03 10.81 -13.54
C ALA A 104 -0.78 12.10 -13.90
N ARG A 105 -0.28 13.27 -13.48
CA ARG A 105 -0.84 14.56 -13.91
C ARG A 105 -0.63 14.81 -15.40
N ASN A 106 0.55 14.47 -15.92
CA ASN A 106 0.88 14.57 -17.35
C ASN A 106 0.03 13.62 -18.20
N ALA A 107 -0.36 12.47 -17.64
CA ALA A 107 -1.28 11.53 -18.27
C ALA A 107 -2.73 12.04 -18.38
N GLY A 108 -3.12 13.05 -17.60
CA GLY A 108 -4.47 13.66 -17.70
C GLY A 108 -5.43 13.27 -16.59
N VAL A 109 -4.91 12.91 -15.41
CA VAL A 109 -5.69 12.66 -14.19
C VAL A 109 -6.35 13.95 -13.66
N ASN A 110 -7.58 13.82 -13.14
CA ASN A 110 -8.36 14.93 -12.59
C ASN A 110 -8.03 15.21 -11.13
N GLU A 111 -7.95 14.18 -10.29
CA GLU A 111 -7.67 14.29 -8.86
C GLU A 111 -6.84 13.09 -8.37
N PHE A 112 -6.26 13.21 -7.19
CA PHE A 112 -5.51 12.14 -6.53
C PHE A 112 -6.07 11.82 -5.15
N LEU A 113 -6.05 10.53 -4.82
CA LEU A 113 -6.28 9.97 -3.50
C LEU A 113 -5.03 9.21 -3.08
N VAL A 114 -4.52 9.55 -1.90
CA VAL A 114 -3.40 8.82 -1.30
C VAL A 114 -3.97 7.68 -0.47
N LYS A 115 -3.47 6.46 -0.68
CA LYS A 115 -3.79 5.31 0.17
C LYS A 115 -3.16 5.51 1.56
N PRO A 116 -3.82 5.10 2.67
CA PRO A 116 -5.13 4.46 2.74
C PRO A 116 -6.28 5.42 2.46
N VAL A 117 -7.22 5.00 1.61
CA VAL A 117 -8.36 5.84 1.21
C VAL A 117 -9.41 5.84 2.32
N SER A 118 -9.70 7.00 2.89
CA SER A 118 -10.87 7.16 3.77
C SER A 118 -12.12 7.51 2.95
N ALA A 119 -13.28 7.09 3.43
CA ALA A 119 -14.57 7.43 2.84
C ALA A 119 -14.72 8.96 2.66
N ASP A 120 -14.40 9.74 3.70
CA ASP A 120 -14.45 11.21 3.64
C ASP A 120 -13.50 11.81 2.60
N SER A 121 -12.24 11.35 2.55
CA SER A 121 -11.29 11.83 1.54
C SER A 121 -11.76 11.51 0.12
N MET A 122 -12.34 10.32 -0.08
CA MET A 122 -12.91 9.90 -1.36
C MET A 122 -14.08 10.81 -1.75
N PHE A 123 -15.05 10.99 -0.85
CA PHE A 123 -16.21 11.86 -1.08
C PHE A 123 -15.80 13.28 -1.46
N ARG A 124 -14.83 13.88 -0.73
CA ARG A 124 -14.33 15.23 -1.04
C ARG A 124 -13.72 15.33 -2.43
N ARG A 125 -12.96 14.33 -2.88
CA ARG A 125 -12.35 14.33 -4.22
C ARG A 125 -13.39 14.13 -5.32
N ILE A 126 -14.32 13.20 -5.14
CA ILE A 126 -15.45 12.97 -6.05
C ILE A 126 -16.24 14.26 -6.22
N ARG A 127 -16.63 14.88 -5.10
CA ARG A 127 -17.37 16.14 -5.11
C ARG A 127 -16.61 17.23 -5.85
N ASN A 128 -15.29 17.35 -5.63
CA ASN A 128 -14.48 18.36 -6.31
C ASN A 128 -14.38 18.10 -7.83
N ALA A 129 -14.19 16.84 -8.23
CA ALA A 129 -14.08 16.45 -9.63
C ALA A 129 -15.37 16.70 -10.42
N LEU A 130 -16.53 16.57 -9.77
CA LEU A 130 -17.85 16.74 -10.39
C LEU A 130 -18.36 18.19 -10.37
N ILE A 131 -18.21 18.93 -9.25
CA ILE A 131 -18.73 20.32 -9.14
C ILE A 131 -17.83 21.33 -9.84
N ASN A 132 -16.51 21.13 -9.76
CA ASN A 132 -15.53 22.08 -10.27
C ASN A 132 -14.70 21.45 -11.41
N PRO A 133 -15.36 21.02 -12.52
CA PRO A 133 -14.63 20.39 -13.62
C PRO A 133 -13.66 21.42 -14.21
N ARG A 134 -12.38 21.05 -14.23
CA ARG A 134 -11.34 21.90 -14.84
C ARG A 134 -11.57 21.96 -16.35
N PRO A 135 -11.31 23.12 -17.00
CA PRO A 135 -11.34 23.20 -18.46
C PRO A 135 -10.46 22.11 -19.06
N PHE A 136 -11.00 21.33 -19.98
CA PHE A 136 -10.26 20.26 -20.63
C PHE A 136 -9.44 20.86 -21.78
N VAL A 137 -8.14 20.58 -21.80
CA VAL A 137 -7.21 21.01 -22.85
C VAL A 137 -6.96 19.81 -23.75
N ASP A 138 -7.14 19.99 -25.06
CA ASP A 138 -6.89 18.97 -26.07
C ASP A 138 -5.98 19.58 -27.14
N VAL A 139 -4.68 19.35 -26.99
CA VAL A 139 -3.62 19.81 -27.91
C VAL A 139 -2.69 18.65 -28.21
N ALA A 140 -1.96 18.69 -29.33
CA ALA A 140 -1.11 17.59 -29.77
C ALA A 140 -0.11 17.07 -28.71
N SER A 141 0.34 17.93 -27.78
CA SER A 141 1.27 17.57 -26.71
C SER A 141 0.62 17.21 -25.37
N TYR A 142 -0.70 17.36 -25.23
CA TYR A 142 -1.41 17.11 -23.98
C TYR A 142 -2.94 17.06 -24.16
N THR A 143 -3.54 15.99 -23.66
CA THR A 143 -4.99 15.85 -23.57
C THR A 143 -5.38 15.58 -22.11
N GLY A 144 -6.04 16.54 -21.47
CA GLY A 144 -6.39 16.43 -20.06
C GLY A 144 -6.87 17.73 -19.40
N PRO A 145 -7.25 17.69 -18.11
CA PRO A 145 -7.71 18.88 -17.40
C PRO A 145 -6.59 19.91 -17.20
N CYS A 146 -6.88 21.18 -17.48
CA CYS A 146 -5.91 22.29 -17.45
C CYS A 146 -4.97 22.21 -16.24
N ARG A 147 -3.66 22.19 -16.50
CA ARG A 147 -2.62 22.08 -15.48
C ARG A 147 -2.58 23.43 -14.73
N ARG A 148 -2.94 23.46 -13.44
CA ARG A 148 -2.61 24.60 -12.54
C ARG A 148 -1.14 25.01 -12.75
N SER A 149 -0.89 26.24 -13.19
CA SER A 149 0.47 26.76 -13.37
C SER A 149 1.29 26.47 -12.12
N VAL A 150 2.31 25.63 -12.26
CA VAL A 150 3.44 25.66 -11.34
C VAL A 150 4.29 26.79 -11.89
N GLU A 151 4.44 27.86 -11.12
CA GLU A 151 5.46 28.88 -11.37
C GLU A 151 6.73 28.18 -11.87
N ARG A 152 7.09 28.43 -13.13
CA ARG A 152 8.39 28.08 -13.67
C ARG A 152 9.03 29.40 -14.09
N ASP A 153 9.65 30.05 -13.13
CA ASP A 153 10.83 30.84 -13.41
C ASP A 153 12.06 29.92 -13.46
N MET A 154 12.95 30.34 -14.35
CA MET A 154 14.12 29.67 -14.92
C MET A 154 15.30 29.61 -13.92
N PRO A 155 16.44 28.98 -14.29
CA PRO A 155 17.40 28.36 -13.40
C PRO A 155 18.35 29.36 -12.77
N ASP A 156 18.62 29.22 -11.47
CA ASP A 156 19.97 29.43 -10.96
C ASP A 156 20.19 28.65 -9.65
N GLY A 157 21.43 28.19 -9.48
CA GLY A 157 21.88 27.37 -8.38
C GLY A 157 21.77 28.07 -7.03
N GLY A 158 21.23 27.36 -6.05
CA GLY A 158 21.11 27.85 -4.68
C GLY A 158 21.16 26.71 -3.66
N ASN A 159 22.37 26.36 -3.25
CA ASN A 159 22.73 25.70 -1.99
C ASN A 159 21.98 24.40 -1.58
N ARG A 160 22.56 23.25 -1.99
CA ARG A 160 22.16 21.92 -1.49
C ARG A 160 22.51 21.81 0.00
N ARG A 161 21.47 21.68 0.84
CA ARG A 161 21.59 21.55 2.31
C ARG A 161 22.52 20.38 2.69
N ARG A 162 23.62 20.71 3.37
CA ARG A 162 24.39 19.79 4.24
C ARG A 162 23.66 19.69 5.58
N ASN A 163 22.63 18.85 5.69
CA ASN A 163 22.07 18.52 7.00
C ASN A 163 22.49 17.10 7.40
N PRO A 164 22.83 16.86 8.68
CA PRO A 164 23.04 15.52 9.20
C PRO A 164 21.77 14.66 9.05
N PRO A 165 21.89 13.33 8.99
CA PRO A 165 20.75 12.44 8.78
C PRO A 165 19.67 12.71 9.82
N LEU A 166 18.42 12.78 9.33
CA LEU A 166 17.27 13.03 10.17
C LEU A 166 17.20 11.98 11.30
N PRO A 167 16.86 12.39 12.53
CA PRO A 167 16.56 11.42 13.59
C PRO A 167 15.46 10.48 13.11
N LYS A 168 15.57 9.18 13.45
CA LYS A 168 14.55 8.19 13.09
C LYS A 168 13.20 8.69 13.60
N PRO A 169 12.17 8.77 12.74
CA PRO A 169 10.86 9.23 13.17
C PRO A 169 10.35 8.30 14.29
N PRO A 170 9.64 8.84 15.29
CA PRO A 170 8.95 8.02 16.27
C PRO A 170 7.95 7.08 15.56
N PRO A 171 7.62 5.92 16.13
CA PRO A 171 6.66 5.00 15.53
C PRO A 171 5.33 5.73 15.29
N LEU A 172 4.72 5.48 14.11
CA LEU A 172 3.45 6.10 13.70
C LEU A 172 2.33 5.87 14.73
N ILE A 173 2.42 4.79 15.51
CA ILE A 173 1.53 4.45 16.61
C ILE A 173 2.39 3.98 17.79
N ALA A 174 2.28 4.66 18.93
CA ALA A 174 2.76 4.12 20.19
C ALA A 174 1.70 3.17 20.75
N LEU A 175 1.93 1.85 20.69
CA LEU A 175 1.09 0.90 21.39
C LEU A 175 1.11 1.23 22.89
N PRO A 176 -0.05 1.23 23.59
CA PRO A 176 -0.06 1.45 25.03
C PRO A 176 0.83 0.40 25.72
N PRO A 177 1.65 0.81 26.70
CA PRO A 177 2.55 -0.11 27.40
C PRO A 177 1.75 -1.28 27.98
N GLY A 178 2.14 -2.49 27.61
CA GLY A 178 1.50 -3.73 28.07
C GLY A 178 0.49 -4.34 27.09
N VAL A 179 -0.03 -3.62 26.09
CA VAL A 179 -1.01 -4.20 25.13
C VAL A 179 -0.39 -5.35 24.35
N ALA A 180 0.80 -5.16 23.78
CA ALA A 180 1.51 -6.24 23.10
C ALA A 180 1.68 -7.45 24.03
N GLN A 181 2.19 -7.26 25.25
CA GLN A 181 2.41 -8.33 26.22
C GLN A 181 1.12 -9.02 26.67
N GLN A 182 0.02 -8.28 26.81
CA GLN A 182 -1.27 -8.81 27.24
C GLN A 182 -1.97 -9.57 26.12
N THR A 183 -1.93 -9.06 24.88
CA THR A 183 -2.41 -9.75 23.68
C THR A 183 -1.60 -11.01 23.41
N ILE A 184 -0.26 -10.96 23.56
CA ILE A 184 0.62 -12.13 23.47
C ILE A 184 0.25 -13.16 24.55
N ARG A 185 0.09 -12.75 25.81
CA ARG A 185 -0.33 -13.66 26.90
C ARG A 185 -1.71 -14.28 26.66
N GLN A 186 -2.66 -13.51 26.16
CA GLN A 186 -4.00 -13.99 25.82
C GLN A 186 -3.96 -14.95 24.63
N ALA A 187 -3.19 -14.67 23.58
CA ALA A 187 -3.00 -15.57 22.44
C ALA A 187 -2.35 -16.90 22.87
N VAL A 188 -1.36 -16.84 23.77
CA VAL A 188 -0.74 -18.03 24.37
C VAL A 188 -1.73 -18.81 25.24
N ALA A 189 -2.54 -18.14 26.06
CA ALA A 189 -3.52 -18.77 26.92
C ALA A 189 -4.70 -19.38 26.14
N GLN A 190 -5.17 -18.70 25.10
CA GLN A 190 -6.26 -19.17 24.23
C GLN A 190 -5.80 -20.29 23.27
N GLY A 191 -4.55 -20.25 22.81
CA GLY A 191 -3.92 -21.32 22.02
C GLY A 191 -3.70 -22.64 22.78
N GLN A 192 -3.92 -22.66 24.11
CA GLN A 192 -3.91 -23.88 24.92
C GLN A 192 -5.30 -24.54 25.03
N SER A 193 -6.39 -23.87 24.60
CA SER A 193 -7.78 -24.30 24.87
C SER A 193 -8.64 -24.49 23.61
N ALA A 194 -8.09 -25.10 22.55
CA ALA A 194 -8.87 -25.52 21.38
C ALA A 194 -8.87 -27.06 21.21
N ALA A 195 -10.03 -27.59 20.81
CA ALA A 195 -10.37 -29.02 20.64
C ALA A 195 -9.39 -29.79 19.73
N PRO A 196 -9.32 -31.14 19.84
CA PRO A 196 -8.28 -31.94 19.20
C PRO A 196 -8.56 -32.11 17.70
N GLY A 197 -7.70 -31.55 16.84
CA GLY A 197 -7.73 -31.84 15.40
C GLY A 197 -7.28 -30.71 14.47
N ALA A 198 -6.05 -30.21 14.62
CA ALA A 198 -5.18 -29.60 13.60
C ALA A 198 -4.00 -28.92 14.33
N SER A 199 -2.82 -29.51 14.20
CA SER A 199 -1.68 -29.29 15.08
C SER A 199 -0.74 -28.21 14.55
N GLU A 200 -0.93 -26.96 14.99
CA GLU A 200 0.15 -25.97 15.06
C GLU A 200 -0.18 -25.00 16.20
N LYS A 201 0.38 -25.29 17.39
CA LYS A 201 0.18 -24.48 18.59
C LYS A 201 1.25 -23.42 18.69
N THR A 202 0.90 -22.27 19.25
CA THR A 202 1.87 -21.24 19.65
C THR A 202 2.95 -21.86 20.53
N SER A 203 4.22 -21.67 20.17
CA SER A 203 5.36 -22.32 20.85
C SER A 203 6.51 -21.35 21.05
N ARG A 204 7.42 -21.66 21.97
CA ARG A 204 8.60 -20.83 22.25
C ARG A 204 9.82 -21.46 21.59
N ARG A 205 10.50 -20.71 20.72
CA ARG A 205 11.71 -21.15 19.99
C ARG A 205 12.91 -20.30 20.42
N ARG A 206 14.08 -20.93 20.54
CA ARG A 206 15.34 -20.27 20.92
C ARG A 206 16.29 -20.33 19.73
N PHE A 207 16.98 -19.22 19.49
CA PHE A 207 17.94 -19.06 18.41
C PHE A 207 19.28 -18.60 19.00
N ALA A 208 20.38 -19.18 18.52
CA ALA A 208 21.73 -18.75 18.85
C ALA A 208 22.06 -17.43 18.14
N ALA A 209 23.06 -16.69 18.63
CA ALA A 209 23.56 -15.52 17.92
C ALA A 209 24.16 -15.94 16.56
N GLY A 210 23.83 -15.20 15.51
CA GLY A 210 24.19 -15.48 14.11
C GLY A 210 23.30 -16.51 13.42
N GLU A 211 22.32 -17.10 14.11
CA GLU A 211 21.41 -18.07 13.52
C GLU A 211 20.38 -17.36 12.62
N VAL A 212 20.27 -17.83 11.38
CA VAL A 212 19.25 -17.38 10.42
C VAL A 212 17.92 -18.03 10.78
N ILE A 213 16.91 -17.19 11.02
CA ILE A 213 15.57 -17.61 11.43
C ILE A 213 14.72 -18.00 10.21
N PHE A 214 14.82 -17.22 9.14
CA PHE A 214 14.27 -17.52 7.81
C PHE A 214 14.96 -16.65 6.77
N SER A 215 14.87 -17.07 5.51
CA SER A 215 15.48 -16.38 4.38
C SER A 215 14.44 -15.64 3.53
N GLU A 216 14.87 -14.58 2.86
CA GLU A 216 14.10 -13.91 1.82
C GLU A 216 13.63 -14.91 0.74
N GLY A 217 12.40 -14.71 0.24
CA GLY A 217 11.80 -15.56 -0.79
C GLY A 217 11.18 -16.86 -0.30
N GLU A 218 11.43 -17.27 0.96
CA GLU A 218 10.77 -18.44 1.54
C GLU A 218 9.26 -18.21 1.73
N ALA A 219 8.47 -19.27 1.77
CA ALA A 219 7.06 -19.18 2.14
C ALA A 219 6.92 -18.89 3.64
N GLY A 220 6.08 -17.92 4.02
CA GLY A 220 5.82 -17.58 5.42
C GLY A 220 4.64 -18.36 6.01
N ASN A 221 4.92 -19.27 6.95
CA ASN A 221 3.90 -20.01 7.70
C ASN A 221 3.83 -19.66 9.20
N GLU A 222 4.83 -18.91 9.69
CA GLU A 222 4.93 -18.49 11.09
C GLU A 222 5.37 -17.02 11.18
N ALA A 223 4.86 -16.30 12.17
CA ALA A 223 5.40 -15.02 12.62
C ALA A 223 6.07 -15.19 13.99
N TYR A 224 6.93 -14.25 14.34
CA TYR A 224 7.73 -14.32 15.55
C TYR A 224 7.57 -13.05 16.36
N VAL A 225 7.35 -13.21 17.65
CA VAL A 225 7.41 -12.13 18.63
C VAL A 225 8.66 -12.34 19.49
N ILE A 226 9.53 -11.33 19.54
CA ILE A 226 10.76 -11.38 20.33
C ILE A 226 10.40 -11.21 21.80
N GLU A 227 10.59 -12.23 22.62
CA GLU A 227 10.47 -12.11 24.08
C GLU A 227 11.76 -11.55 24.69
N SER A 228 12.91 -11.98 24.18
CA SER A 228 14.24 -11.50 24.58
C SER A 228 15.25 -11.70 23.45
N GLY A 229 16.31 -10.89 23.43
CA GLY A 229 17.32 -10.91 22.37
C GLY A 229 17.14 -9.80 21.33
N ARG A 230 17.81 -9.95 20.18
CA ARG A 230 17.79 -8.98 19.09
C ARG A 230 17.85 -9.71 17.75
N VAL A 231 17.06 -9.22 16.79
CA VAL A 231 16.97 -9.76 15.42
C VAL A 231 17.27 -8.65 14.42
N ILE A 232 18.11 -8.94 13.44
CA ILE A 232 18.38 -8.06 12.31
C ILE A 232 17.57 -8.57 11.12
N ILE A 233 16.85 -7.65 10.47
CA ILE A 233 16.18 -7.89 9.19
C ILE A 233 17.07 -7.36 8.09
N PHE A 234 17.39 -8.17 7.09
CA PHE A 234 18.32 -7.80 6.02
C PHE A 234 17.92 -8.39 4.67
N LYS A 235 18.43 -7.79 3.60
CA LYS A 235 18.44 -8.37 2.25
C LYS A 235 19.86 -8.63 1.80
N ASP A 236 20.04 -9.62 0.94
CA ASP A 236 21.29 -9.82 0.21
C ASP A 236 21.20 -9.11 -1.14
N VAL A 237 22.12 -8.18 -1.40
CA VAL A 237 22.28 -7.48 -2.67
C VAL A 237 23.70 -7.67 -3.14
N ASP A 238 23.90 -8.31 -4.29
CA ASP A 238 25.21 -8.59 -4.87
C ASP A 238 26.17 -9.29 -3.87
N GLY A 239 25.63 -10.22 -3.07
CA GLY A 239 26.39 -10.95 -2.04
C GLY A 239 26.71 -10.15 -0.78
N GLN A 240 26.16 -8.93 -0.62
CA GLN A 240 26.30 -8.12 0.59
C GLN A 240 25.00 -8.03 1.39
N LYS A 241 25.10 -8.27 2.69
CA LYS A 241 24.01 -8.02 3.64
C LYS A 241 23.75 -6.52 3.77
N VAL A 242 22.56 -6.10 3.36
CA VAL A 242 22.00 -4.77 3.58
C VAL A 242 20.95 -4.87 4.67
N ALA A 243 21.33 -4.46 5.90
CA ALA A 243 20.39 -4.39 7.01
C ALA A 243 19.28 -3.40 6.69
N LEU A 244 18.02 -3.81 6.87
CA LEU A 244 16.83 -2.99 6.77
C LEU A 244 16.50 -2.33 8.11
N GLY A 245 16.60 -3.11 9.19
CA GLY A 245 16.37 -2.68 10.56
C GLY A 245 16.81 -3.72 11.58
N GLU A 246 16.76 -3.33 12.85
CA GLU A 246 17.02 -4.19 14.00
C GLU A 246 15.84 -4.10 14.96
N LEU A 247 15.41 -5.25 15.48
CA LEU A 247 14.26 -5.42 16.36
C LEU A 247 14.74 -6.00 17.69
N GLY A 248 14.23 -5.44 18.79
CA GLY A 248 14.47 -5.91 20.15
C GLY A 248 13.23 -6.56 20.77
N ALA A 249 13.26 -6.76 22.08
CA ALA A 249 12.15 -7.34 22.82
C ALA A 249 10.81 -6.63 22.56
N SER A 250 9.73 -7.41 22.49
CA SER A 250 8.38 -7.03 22.04
C SER A 250 8.25 -6.66 20.56
N GLY A 251 9.34 -6.71 19.78
CA GLY A 251 9.28 -6.60 18.33
C GLY A 251 8.60 -7.81 17.71
N VAL A 252 7.81 -7.57 16.67
CA VAL A 252 7.19 -8.62 15.84
C VAL A 252 7.85 -8.61 14.48
N PHE A 253 8.10 -9.78 13.92
CA PHE A 253 8.64 -9.92 12.57
C PHE A 253 8.15 -11.18 11.88
N GLY A 254 8.20 -11.16 10.55
CA GLY A 254 7.72 -12.28 9.73
C GLY A 254 6.20 -12.36 9.68
N GLU A 255 5.48 -11.31 10.05
CA GLU A 255 4.03 -11.20 10.02
C GLU A 255 3.49 -10.97 8.61
N MET A 256 4.23 -10.25 7.77
CA MET A 256 3.74 -9.77 6.47
C MET A 256 3.26 -10.92 5.58
N ALA A 257 4.15 -11.91 5.38
CA ALA A 257 3.89 -13.12 4.57
C ALA A 257 2.71 -13.98 5.05
N LEU A 258 2.24 -13.78 6.30
CA LEU A 258 1.07 -14.49 6.81
C LEU A 258 -0.23 -13.77 6.50
N ILE A 259 -0.18 -12.46 6.27
CA ILE A 259 -1.33 -11.60 6.02
C ILE A 259 -1.61 -11.48 4.52
N ASP A 260 -0.58 -11.19 3.73
CA ASP A 260 -0.70 -10.97 2.28
C ASP A 260 -0.45 -12.23 1.43
N ASP A 261 -0.09 -13.35 2.07
CA ASP A 261 0.26 -14.63 1.41
C ASP A 261 1.43 -14.52 0.40
N GLU A 262 2.22 -13.45 0.42
CA GLU A 262 3.42 -13.29 -0.40
C GLU A 262 4.67 -13.92 0.27
N PRO A 263 5.72 -14.25 -0.51
CA PRO A 263 7.01 -14.71 0.04
C PRO A 263 7.64 -13.75 1.05
N ARG A 264 8.55 -14.28 1.88
CA ARG A 264 9.35 -13.50 2.84
C ARG A 264 10.01 -12.33 2.12
N MET A 265 9.66 -11.12 2.56
CA MET A 265 10.18 -9.89 1.97
C MET A 265 11.70 -9.73 2.17
N ALA A 266 12.22 -10.24 3.29
CA ALA A 266 13.61 -10.09 3.72
C ALA A 266 14.01 -11.31 4.57
N SER A 267 15.30 -11.46 4.82
CA SER A 267 15.86 -12.46 5.74
C SER A 267 15.88 -11.94 7.18
N ALA A 268 15.81 -12.84 8.15
CA ALA A 268 15.92 -12.53 9.57
C ALA A 268 17.02 -13.35 10.23
N GLU A 269 17.89 -12.70 11.01
CA GLU A 269 18.99 -13.34 11.74
C GLU A 269 19.02 -12.84 13.18
N ALA A 270 19.25 -13.76 14.12
CA ALA A 270 19.39 -13.42 15.53
C ALA A 270 20.76 -12.76 15.80
N ALA A 271 20.78 -11.44 16.02
CA ALA A 271 22.00 -10.69 16.32
C ALA A 271 22.59 -10.99 17.71
N ALA A 272 21.78 -11.56 18.60
CA ALA A 272 22.15 -12.05 19.92
C ALA A 272 21.34 -13.32 20.23
N PRO A 273 21.66 -14.11 21.28
CA PRO A 273 20.80 -15.22 21.68
C PRO A 273 19.37 -14.72 21.90
N THR A 274 18.44 -15.27 21.14
CA THR A 274 17.08 -14.72 21.01
C THR A 274 16.03 -15.77 21.30
N VAL A 275 15.01 -15.39 22.07
CA VAL A 275 13.86 -16.24 22.36
C VAL A 275 12.64 -15.59 21.73
N CYS A 276 11.97 -16.34 20.86
CA CYS A 276 10.77 -15.91 20.19
C CYS A 276 9.56 -16.76 20.60
N LEU A 277 8.42 -16.11 20.71
CA LEU A 277 7.13 -16.78 20.61
C LEU A 277 6.77 -16.92 19.12
N VAL A 278 6.49 -18.14 18.69
CA VAL A 278 6.12 -18.50 17.33
C VAL A 278 4.60 -18.49 17.22
N LEU A 279 4.08 -17.66 16.32
CA LEU A 279 2.67 -17.51 15.99
C LEU A 279 2.39 -18.18 14.64
N PRO A 280 1.71 -19.33 14.61
CA PRO A 280 1.34 -19.98 13.36
C PRO A 280 0.36 -19.15 12.53
N LYS A 281 0.44 -19.28 11.21
CA LYS A 281 -0.45 -18.62 10.25
C LYS A 281 -1.93 -18.85 10.54
N ALA A 282 -2.29 -20.08 10.93
CA ALA A 282 -3.66 -20.42 11.29
C ALA A 282 -4.19 -19.59 12.47
N THR A 283 -3.35 -19.35 13.48
CA THR A 283 -3.71 -18.51 14.64
C THR A 283 -3.94 -17.06 14.21
N LEU A 284 -3.08 -16.51 13.35
CA LEU A 284 -3.23 -15.13 12.87
C LEU A 284 -4.45 -14.98 11.94
N LYS A 285 -4.63 -15.90 10.97
CA LYS A 285 -5.79 -15.90 10.07
C LYS A 285 -7.12 -16.00 10.83
N ALA A 286 -7.18 -16.80 11.89
CA ALA A 286 -8.39 -16.88 12.74
C ALA A 286 -8.76 -15.55 13.40
N GLN A 287 -7.78 -14.69 13.72
CA GLN A 287 -8.02 -13.36 14.28
C GLN A 287 -8.36 -12.34 13.19
N LEU A 288 -7.69 -12.40 12.03
CA LEU A 288 -8.01 -11.56 10.88
C LEU A 288 -9.45 -11.79 10.40
N ASN A 289 -9.91 -13.05 10.34
CA ASN A 289 -11.28 -13.38 9.94
C ASN A 289 -12.37 -12.84 10.88
N ARG A 290 -12.02 -12.42 12.10
CA ARG A 290 -12.94 -11.79 13.07
C ARG A 290 -12.86 -10.25 13.04
N THR A 291 -11.96 -9.71 12.24
CA THR A 291 -11.69 -8.28 12.12
C THR A 291 -12.58 -7.69 11.03
N PRO A 292 -13.15 -6.48 11.22
CA PRO A 292 -13.93 -5.83 10.17
C PRO A 292 -13.14 -5.61 8.87
N ASP A 293 -13.77 -5.82 7.72
CA ASP A 293 -13.14 -5.73 6.39
C ASP A 293 -12.36 -4.43 6.15
N LEU A 294 -12.86 -3.31 6.69
CA LEU A 294 -12.18 -2.01 6.61
C LEU A 294 -10.78 -2.03 7.25
N VAL A 295 -10.65 -2.69 8.40
CA VAL A 295 -9.38 -2.77 9.12
C VAL A 295 -8.42 -3.70 8.38
N ILE A 296 -8.94 -4.80 7.82
CA ILE A 296 -8.14 -5.71 6.97
C ILE A 296 -7.60 -4.94 5.76
N LEU A 297 -8.43 -4.17 5.07
CA LEU A 297 -8.01 -3.34 3.95
C LEU A 297 -6.88 -2.37 4.34
N VAL A 298 -7.04 -1.65 5.45
CA VAL A 298 -5.99 -0.72 5.93
C VAL A 298 -4.69 -1.47 6.19
N VAL A 299 -4.76 -2.65 6.82
CA VAL A 299 -3.58 -3.48 7.08
C VAL A 299 -2.93 -3.96 5.78
N GLU A 300 -3.69 -4.50 4.83
CA GLU A 300 -3.17 -4.94 3.51
C GLU A 300 -2.53 -3.79 2.73
N THR A 301 -3.16 -2.61 2.75
CA THR A 301 -2.64 -1.41 2.10
C THR A 301 -1.30 -0.99 2.72
N LEU A 302 -1.23 -0.93 4.06
CA LEU A 302 -0.01 -0.58 4.76
C LEU A 302 1.10 -1.62 4.50
N LEU A 303 0.75 -2.91 4.40
CA LEU A 303 1.71 -3.95 4.08
C LEU A 303 2.28 -3.78 2.67
N HIS A 304 1.43 -3.50 1.69
CA HIS A 304 1.88 -3.21 0.32
C HIS A 304 2.86 -2.03 0.28
N ASP A 305 2.52 -0.93 0.95
CA ASP A 305 3.37 0.26 1.02
C ASP A 305 4.70 -0.03 1.73
N ILE A 306 4.67 -0.77 2.84
CA ILE A 306 5.88 -1.21 3.56
C ILE A 306 6.75 -2.10 2.68
N ARG A 307 6.15 -3.01 1.90
CA ARG A 307 6.89 -3.86 0.96
C ARG A 307 7.61 -3.05 -0.10
N LYS A 308 6.92 -2.09 -0.71
CA LYS A 308 7.50 -1.25 -1.75
C LYS A 308 8.59 -0.34 -1.18
N MET A 309 8.35 0.33 -0.04
CA MET A 309 9.36 1.14 0.64
C MET A 309 10.60 0.32 1.02
N GLY A 310 10.44 -0.91 1.51
CA GLY A 310 11.58 -1.74 1.88
C GLY A 310 12.43 -2.16 0.68
N ARG A 311 11.84 -2.37 -0.51
CA ARG A 311 12.60 -2.60 -1.76
C ARG A 311 13.40 -1.36 -2.16
N GLU A 312 12.75 -0.20 -2.19
CA GLU A 312 13.40 1.07 -2.54
C GLU A 312 14.53 1.44 -1.56
N LEU A 313 14.34 1.20 -0.26
CA LEU A 313 15.36 1.43 0.77
C LEU A 313 16.61 0.58 0.55
N VAL A 314 16.45 -0.65 0.05
CA VAL A 314 17.56 -1.56 -0.25
C VAL A 314 18.37 -1.03 -1.41
N GLU A 315 17.72 -0.64 -2.50
CA GLU A 315 18.38 -0.05 -3.67
C GLU A 315 19.13 1.23 -3.30
N ALA A 316 18.49 2.11 -2.52
CA ALA A 316 19.10 3.35 -2.06
C ALA A 316 20.34 3.09 -1.17
N ARG A 317 20.24 2.14 -0.22
CA ARG A 317 21.37 1.76 0.66
C ARG A 317 22.49 1.07 -0.12
N ALA A 318 22.18 0.24 -1.10
CA ALA A 318 23.16 -0.40 -1.97
C ALA A 318 23.95 0.64 -2.78
N ARG A 319 23.27 1.62 -3.41
CA ARG A 319 23.92 2.73 -4.14
C ARG A 319 24.83 3.58 -3.25
N LEU A 320 24.43 3.81 -1.99
CA LEU A 320 25.23 4.58 -1.02
C LEU A 320 26.48 3.83 -0.55
N LYS A 321 26.40 2.49 -0.35
CA LYS A 321 27.58 1.68 -0.02
C LYS A 321 28.61 1.67 -1.15
N HIS A 322 28.17 1.55 -2.41
CA HIS A 322 29.04 1.60 -3.58
C HIS A 322 29.78 2.94 -3.71
N LYS A 323 29.12 4.08 -3.44
CA LYS A 323 29.75 5.41 -3.46
C LYS A 323 30.73 5.71 -2.33
N ARG A 324 30.76 4.91 -1.26
CA ARG A 324 31.68 5.08 -0.12
C ARG A 324 32.88 4.13 -0.16
N GLY A 325 32.90 3.18 -1.11
CA GLY A 325 33.92 2.16 -1.26
C GLY A 325 34.89 2.36 -2.44
N GLY A 326 34.81 3.50 -3.14
CA GLY A 326 35.78 3.96 -4.15
C GLY A 326 36.26 5.36 -3.82
#